data_AF-A0A257GV68-F1
#
_entry.id   AF-A0A257GV68-F1
#
_cell.length_a   1.000
_cell.length_b   1.000
_cell.length_c   1.000
_cell.angle_alpha   90.00
_cell.angle_beta   90.00
_cell.angle_gamma   90.00
#
_symmetry.space_group_name_H-M   'P 1'
#
loop_
_entity.id
_entity.type
_entity.pdbx_description
1 polymer ?
#
loop_
_entity_poly.entity_id
_entity_poly.type
_entity_poly.pdbx_seq_one_letter_code
_entity_poly.pdbx_strand_id
1 'polypeptide(L)'
;MQRFTAIQPQAERLAAMGYPHAADRPVIMGDGGTRFDTDANEFLYERCLGYWPPAVGGQHPPVTPRSQQTYAHALADFLSYAWQRNLDLKKIDYVRHIYGRYQSEMLSGTWSATEIALSPSTVNARVDRACE
;
A
#
# COMPACT_ATOMS: atom_id res chain seq x y z
N MET A 1 11.15 3.93 9.85
CA MET A 1 11.80 4.12 8.52
C MET A 1 11.01 3.30 7.51
N GLN A 2 10.54 3.90 6.40
CA GLN A 2 9.73 3.18 5.41
C GLN A 2 10.57 2.11 4.70
N ARG A 3 10.10 0.86 4.73
CA ARG A 3 10.73 -0.27 4.02
C ARG A 3 10.19 -0.40 2.60
N PHE A 4 8.90 -0.15 2.44
CA PHE A 4 8.20 -0.20 1.16
C PHE A 4 7.92 1.21 0.67
N THR A 5 8.11 1.43 -0.62
CA THR A 5 7.93 2.73 -1.27
C THR A 5 7.14 2.56 -2.55
N ALA A 6 6.06 3.32 -2.70
CA ALA A 6 5.38 3.45 -3.97
C ALA A 6 6.15 4.44 -4.86
N ILE A 7 6.50 4.00 -6.07
CA ILE A 7 7.15 4.84 -7.08
C ILE A 7 6.24 5.05 -8.28
N GLN A 8 6.38 6.20 -8.93
CA GLN A 8 5.83 6.39 -10.26
C GLN A 8 6.55 5.45 -11.24
N PRO A 9 5.83 4.92 -12.24
CA PRO A 9 6.47 4.17 -13.29
C PRO A 9 7.44 5.09 -14.06
N GLN A 10 8.72 4.76 -13.98
CA GLN A 10 9.75 5.32 -14.84
C GLN A 10 10.22 4.18 -15.73
N ALA A 11 9.76 4.17 -16.98
CA ALA A 11 9.95 3.06 -17.91
C ALA A 11 11.43 2.63 -18.02
N GLU A 12 12.34 3.59 -18.14
CA GLU A 12 13.78 3.35 -18.22
C GLU A 12 14.33 2.69 -16.94
N ARG A 13 13.94 3.20 -15.77
CA ARG A 13 14.35 2.65 -14.47
C ARG A 13 13.83 1.23 -14.28
N LEU A 14 12.55 1.00 -14.57
CA LEU A 14 11.92 -0.32 -14.39
C LEU A 14 12.48 -1.34 -15.41
N ALA A 15 12.75 -0.92 -16.64
CA ALA A 15 13.42 -1.76 -17.63
C ALA A 15 14.84 -2.14 -17.19
N ALA A 16 15.63 -1.19 -16.66
CA ALA A 16 16.95 -1.45 -16.11
C ALA A 16 16.92 -2.42 -14.91
N MET A 17 15.81 -2.46 -14.17
CA MET A 17 15.58 -3.41 -13.08
C MET A 17 15.02 -4.77 -13.53
N GLY A 18 14.73 -4.94 -14.82
CA GLY A 18 14.17 -6.19 -15.38
C GLY A 18 12.64 -6.27 -15.38
N TYR A 19 11.94 -5.16 -15.13
CA TYR A 19 10.47 -5.09 -15.04
C TYR A 19 9.83 -4.13 -16.07
N PRO A 20 10.12 -4.27 -17.39
CA PRO A 20 9.60 -3.34 -18.41
C PRO A 20 8.06 -3.35 -18.50
N HIS A 21 7.41 -4.44 -18.07
CA HIS A 21 5.95 -4.59 -18.08
C HIS A 21 5.23 -3.77 -16.99
N ALA A 22 5.96 -3.25 -15.98
CA ALA A 22 5.40 -2.45 -14.88
C ALA A 22 5.45 -0.93 -15.16
N ALA A 23 5.84 -0.54 -16.38
CA ALA A 23 6.14 0.85 -16.76
C ALA A 23 4.93 1.76 -17.00
N ASP A 24 3.71 1.26 -16.85
CA ASP A 24 2.47 2.01 -17.10
C ASP A 24 1.69 2.36 -15.83
N ARG A 25 2.10 1.82 -14.67
CA ARG A 25 1.35 1.91 -13.41
C ARG A 25 2.27 2.09 -12.19
N PRO A 26 1.76 2.62 -11.07
CA PRO A 26 2.54 2.70 -9.83
C PRO A 26 3.07 1.34 -9.40
N VAL A 27 4.26 1.32 -8.81
CA VAL A 27 4.95 0.10 -8.40
C VAL A 27 5.33 0.17 -6.92
N ILE A 28 5.14 -0.93 -6.20
CA ILE A 28 5.66 -1.11 -4.85
C ILE A 28 7.08 -1.65 -4.92
N MET A 29 8.00 -0.90 -4.32
CA MET A 29 9.38 -1.30 -4.17
C MET A 29 9.66 -1.64 -2.70
N GLY A 30 10.18 -2.82 -2.43
CA GLY A 30 10.70 -3.22 -1.12
C GLY A 30 12.15 -2.75 -0.90
N ASP A 31 12.67 -3.08 0.28
CA ASP A 31 14.07 -2.86 0.68
C ASP A 31 14.55 -1.41 0.45
N GLY A 32 13.73 -0.44 0.85
CA GLY A 32 14.04 0.99 0.70
C GLY A 32 14.00 1.49 -0.74
N GLY A 33 13.30 0.80 -1.64
CA GLY A 33 13.16 1.21 -3.03
C GLY A 33 14.07 0.48 -4.02
N THR A 34 14.80 -0.55 -3.56
CA THR A 34 15.83 -1.24 -4.34
C THR A 34 15.35 -2.52 -5.02
N ARG A 35 14.23 -3.08 -4.57
CA ARG A 35 13.71 -4.36 -5.08
C ARG A 35 12.23 -4.26 -5.42
N PHE A 36 11.82 -4.85 -6.53
CA PHE A 36 10.39 -5.02 -6.86
C PHE A 36 9.75 -6.06 -5.92
N ASP A 37 8.62 -5.72 -5.31
CA ASP A 37 7.90 -6.64 -4.43
C ASP A 37 6.75 -7.32 -5.16
N THR A 38 6.92 -8.60 -5.52
CA THR A 38 5.97 -9.32 -6.38
C THR A 38 4.57 -9.37 -5.78
N ASP A 39 4.45 -9.82 -4.52
CA ASP A 39 3.17 -10.03 -3.86
C ASP A 39 2.40 -8.71 -3.69
N ALA A 40 3.10 -7.64 -3.29
CA ALA A 40 2.48 -6.32 -3.14
C ALA A 40 2.01 -5.75 -4.48
N ASN A 41 2.77 -5.95 -5.55
CA ASN A 41 2.39 -5.46 -6.88
C ASN A 41 1.27 -6.27 -7.51
N GLU A 42 1.23 -7.59 -7.30
CA GLU A 42 0.13 -8.44 -7.75
C GLU A 42 -1.19 -7.97 -7.14
N PHE A 43 -1.24 -7.83 -5.82
CA PHE A 43 -2.40 -7.27 -5.12
C PHE A 43 -2.77 -5.87 -5.62
N LEU A 44 -1.78 -4.97 -5.75
CA LEU A 44 -2.03 -3.61 -6.24
C LEU A 44 -2.66 -3.63 -7.65
N TYR A 45 -2.21 -4.50 -8.54
CA TYR A 45 -2.69 -4.57 -9.92
C TYR A 45 -4.08 -5.18 -10.00
N GLU A 46 -4.33 -6.27 -9.27
CA GLU A 46 -5.68 -6.84 -9.16
C GLU A 46 -6.68 -5.80 -8.65
N ARG A 47 -6.29 -5.07 -7.61
CA ARG A 47 -7.10 -4.00 -7.02
C ARG A 47 -7.34 -2.84 -7.98
N CYS A 48 -6.33 -2.42 -8.72
CA CYS A 48 -6.42 -1.28 -9.64
C CYS A 48 -7.21 -1.62 -10.92
N LEU A 49 -7.16 -2.88 -11.35
CA LEU A 49 -7.90 -3.38 -12.52
C LEU A 49 -9.33 -3.83 -12.17
N GLY A 50 -9.71 -3.78 -10.89
CA GLY A 50 -11.06 -4.10 -10.43
C GLY A 50 -11.34 -5.60 -10.30
N TYR A 51 -10.29 -6.44 -10.23
CA TYR A 51 -10.40 -7.86 -9.90
C TYR A 51 -10.59 -8.10 -8.39
N TRP A 52 -10.19 -7.14 -7.55
CA TRP A 52 -10.36 -7.18 -6.09
C TRP A 52 -11.28 -6.06 -5.59
N PRO A 53 -12.20 -6.32 -4.62
CA PRO A 53 -12.46 -7.60 -3.97
C PRO A 53 -13.37 -8.55 -4.79
N PRO A 54 -13.15 -9.87 -4.75
CA PRO A 54 -13.87 -10.84 -5.59
C PRO A 54 -15.35 -11.05 -5.23
N ALA A 55 -15.82 -10.51 -4.10
CA ALA A 55 -17.10 -10.90 -3.49
C ALA A 55 -18.31 -10.00 -3.79
N VAL A 56 -18.13 -8.88 -4.51
CA VAL A 56 -19.23 -7.89 -4.71
C VAL A 56 -19.57 -7.74 -6.19
N GLY A 57 -20.23 -8.77 -6.75
CA GLY A 57 -21.03 -8.67 -7.98
C GLY A 57 -20.43 -7.87 -9.15
N GLY A 58 -19.53 -8.51 -9.91
CA GLY A 58 -19.01 -8.00 -11.18
C GLY A 58 -17.61 -7.37 -11.08
N GLN A 59 -16.84 -7.44 -12.16
CA GLN A 59 -15.59 -6.68 -12.29
C GLN A 59 -15.89 -5.19 -12.09
N HIS A 60 -15.21 -4.57 -11.13
CA HIS A 60 -15.27 -3.12 -10.98
C HIS A 60 -14.52 -2.46 -12.14
N PRO A 61 -14.93 -1.26 -12.58
CA PRO A 61 -14.15 -0.52 -13.56
C PRO A 61 -12.74 -0.24 -13.00
N PRO A 62 -11.69 -0.28 -13.84
CA PRO A 62 -10.35 0.09 -13.43
C PRO A 62 -10.32 1.49 -12.81
N VAL A 63 -9.52 1.66 -11.76
CA VAL A 63 -9.45 2.94 -11.04
C VAL A 63 -8.60 3.96 -11.79
N THR A 64 -8.89 5.24 -11.59
CA THR A 64 -8.17 6.34 -12.25
C THR A 64 -6.67 6.35 -11.88
N PRO A 65 -5.76 6.87 -12.72
CA PRO A 65 -4.33 6.93 -12.41
C PRO A 65 -4.02 7.58 -11.06
N ARG A 66 -4.77 8.63 -10.67
CA ARG A 66 -4.64 9.28 -9.36
C ARG A 66 -5.04 8.36 -8.20
N SER A 67 -6.09 7.56 -8.38
CA SER A 67 -6.52 6.55 -7.42
C SER A 67 -5.47 5.45 -7.28
N GLN A 68 -4.89 4.98 -8.40
CA GLN A 68 -3.83 3.97 -8.38
C GLN A 68 -2.62 4.43 -7.54
N GLN A 69 -2.20 5.68 -7.69
CA GLN A 69 -1.11 6.25 -6.89
C GLN A 69 -1.48 6.28 -5.40
N THR A 70 -2.70 6.70 -5.09
CA THR A 70 -3.20 6.76 -3.71
C THR A 70 -3.19 5.36 -3.08
N TYR A 71 -3.60 4.34 -3.82
CA TYR A 71 -3.59 2.94 -3.38
C TYR A 71 -2.18 2.44 -3.17
N ALA A 72 -1.27 2.70 -4.10
CA ALA A 72 0.12 2.32 -3.97
C ALA A 72 0.76 2.94 -2.71
N HIS A 73 0.51 4.24 -2.46
CA HIS A 73 1.02 4.91 -1.25
C HIS A 73 0.43 4.33 0.04
N ALA A 74 -0.88 4.06 0.07
CA ALA A 74 -1.53 3.46 1.23
C ALA A 74 -0.99 2.04 1.51
N LEU A 75 -0.84 1.23 0.46
CA LEU A 75 -0.30 -0.12 0.55
C LEU A 75 1.16 -0.12 1.04
N ALA A 76 2.01 0.73 0.48
CA ALA A 76 3.40 0.87 0.91
C ALA A 76 3.53 1.30 2.39
N ASP A 77 2.67 2.22 2.84
CA ASP A 77 2.62 2.67 4.23
C ASP A 77 2.24 1.51 5.16
N PHE A 78 1.17 0.79 4.85
CA PHE A 78 0.71 -0.33 5.66
C PHE A 78 1.69 -1.51 5.68
N LEU A 79 2.29 -1.87 4.54
CA LEU A 79 3.32 -2.93 4.49
C LEU A 79 4.56 -2.53 5.30
N SER A 80 4.96 -1.26 5.26
CA SER A 80 6.06 -0.75 6.10
C SER A 80 5.71 -0.83 7.58
N TYR A 81 4.46 -0.52 7.94
CA TYR A 81 3.97 -0.64 9.31
C TYR A 81 4.01 -2.09 9.80
N ALA A 82 3.40 -2.99 9.02
CA ALA A 82 3.35 -4.41 9.34
C ALA A 82 4.74 -4.99 9.52
N TRP A 83 5.68 -4.65 8.63
CA TRP A 83 7.07 -5.06 8.77
C TRP A 83 7.72 -4.51 10.04
N GLN A 84 7.60 -3.20 10.31
CA GLN A 84 8.25 -2.58 11.48
C GLN A 84 7.66 -3.08 12.81
N ARG A 85 6.41 -3.53 12.82
CA ARG A 85 5.75 -4.12 14.00
C ARG A 85 5.79 -5.65 14.01
N ASN A 86 6.49 -6.27 13.06
CA ASN A 86 6.61 -7.72 12.89
C ASN A 86 5.24 -8.44 12.88
N LEU A 87 4.31 -7.91 12.09
CA LEU A 87 2.97 -8.46 11.94
C LEU A 87 2.93 -9.52 10.84
N ASP A 88 2.26 -10.63 11.13
CA ASP A 88 1.91 -11.64 10.12
C ASP A 88 0.64 -11.17 9.40
N LEU A 89 0.78 -10.73 8.14
CA LEU A 89 -0.32 -10.24 7.31
C LEU A 89 -1.48 -11.24 7.20
N LYS A 90 -1.21 -12.55 7.30
CA LYS A 90 -2.25 -13.60 7.23
C LYS A 90 -3.01 -13.79 8.54
N LYS A 91 -2.54 -13.18 9.64
CA LYS A 91 -3.12 -13.30 10.99
C LYS A 91 -3.45 -11.94 11.60
N ILE A 92 -3.50 -10.89 10.78
CA ILE A 92 -3.89 -9.56 11.22
C ILE A 92 -5.35 -9.59 11.65
N ASP A 93 -5.55 -9.34 12.94
CA ASP A 93 -6.83 -8.98 13.54
C ASP A 93 -7.07 -7.46 13.48
N TYR A 94 -8.31 -7.07 13.13
CA TYR A 94 -8.72 -5.67 13.03
C TYR A 94 -8.62 -4.94 14.36
N VAL A 95 -9.20 -5.48 15.43
CA VAL A 95 -9.29 -4.78 16.72
C VAL A 95 -7.91 -4.56 17.31
N ARG A 96 -7.07 -5.60 17.28
CA ARG A 96 -5.74 -5.60 17.90
C ARG A 96 -4.70 -4.85 17.10
N HIS A 97 -4.67 -5.03 15.78
CA HIS A 97 -3.55 -4.53 14.96
C HIS A 97 -3.91 -3.28 14.15
N ILE A 98 -5.16 -3.17 13.69
CA ILE A 98 -5.59 -2.03 12.88
C ILE A 98 -6.12 -0.91 13.79
N TYR A 99 -7.25 -1.13 14.46
CA TYR A 99 -7.89 -0.14 15.31
C TYR A 99 -7.02 0.22 16.53
N GLY A 100 -6.59 -0.80 17.28
CA GLY A 100 -5.84 -0.61 18.52
C GLY A 100 -4.42 -0.09 18.31
N ARG A 101 -3.86 -0.21 17.09
CA ARG A 101 -2.46 0.17 16.82
C ARG A 101 -2.26 0.99 15.56
N TYR A 102 -2.42 0.44 14.36
CA TYR A 102 -2.14 1.20 13.12
C TYR A 102 -2.86 2.56 13.09
N GLN A 103 -4.14 2.57 13.42
CA GLN A 103 -4.97 3.77 13.52
C GLN A 103 -4.53 4.69 14.67
N SER A 104 -4.36 4.16 15.88
CA SER A 104 -4.01 4.94 17.07
C SER A 104 -2.60 5.54 16.97
N GLU A 105 -1.64 4.81 16.41
CA GLU A 105 -0.26 5.25 16.18
C GLU A 105 -0.19 6.33 15.07
N MET A 106 -1.05 6.28 14.05
CA MET A 106 -1.16 7.39 13.09
C MET A 106 -1.77 8.65 13.70
N LEU A 107 -2.77 8.50 14.58
CA LEU A 107 -3.40 9.61 15.28
C LEU A 107 -2.46 10.27 16.31
N SER A 108 -1.56 9.50 16.91
CA SER A 108 -0.55 10.05 17.83
C SER A 108 0.69 10.61 17.11
N GLY A 109 0.89 10.26 15.84
CA GLY A 109 2.11 10.58 15.08
C GLY A 109 3.27 9.61 15.31
N THR A 110 3.10 8.60 16.18
CA THR A 110 4.08 7.52 16.38
C THR A 110 4.29 6.68 15.12
N TRP A 111 3.27 6.62 14.27
CA TRP A 111 3.36 6.11 12.91
C TRP A 111 2.95 7.17 11.89
N SER A 112 3.93 7.92 11.37
CA SER A 112 3.76 8.67 10.13
C SER A 112 5.13 8.94 9.50
N ALA A 113 5.14 9.23 8.20
CA ALA A 113 6.38 9.50 7.48
C ALA A 113 7.13 10.74 8.02
N THR A 114 6.42 11.67 8.62
CA THR A 114 6.96 12.93 9.16
C THR A 114 6.96 12.97 10.69
N GLU A 115 6.63 11.86 11.37
CA GLU A 115 6.51 11.78 12.84
C GLU A 115 5.50 12.78 13.44
N ILE A 116 4.54 13.21 12.63
CA ILE A 116 3.44 14.12 13.01
C ILE A 116 2.13 13.35 12.95
N ALA A 117 1.22 13.67 13.88
CA ALA A 117 -0.14 13.16 13.89
C ALA A 117 -0.86 13.44 12.57
N LEU A 118 -1.51 12.42 12.01
CA LEU A 118 -2.30 12.56 10.78
C LEU A 118 -3.73 13.00 11.09
N SER A 119 -4.37 13.68 10.13
CA SER A 119 -5.77 14.03 10.27
C SER A 119 -6.66 12.77 10.33
N PRO A 120 -7.77 12.78 11.09
CA PRO A 120 -8.69 11.65 11.14
C PRO A 120 -9.18 11.20 9.76
N SER A 121 -9.40 12.14 8.84
CA SER A 121 -9.77 11.83 7.45
C SER A 121 -8.70 11.03 6.71
N THR A 122 -7.43 11.37 6.88
CA THR A 122 -6.30 10.65 6.27
C THR A 122 -6.14 9.27 6.90
N VAL A 123 -6.30 9.19 8.23
CA VAL A 123 -6.22 7.94 8.97
C VAL A 123 -7.31 6.98 8.53
N ASN A 124 -8.57 7.42 8.46
CA ASN A 124 -9.67 6.59 8.00
C ASN A 124 -9.43 6.08 6.58
N ALA A 125 -9.02 6.95 5.67
CA ALA A 125 -8.71 6.56 4.29
C ALA A 125 -7.59 5.51 4.20
N ARG A 126 -6.62 5.50 5.12
CA ARG A 126 -5.55 4.48 5.18
C ARG A 126 -6.03 3.18 5.84
N VAL A 127 -6.81 3.29 6.92
CA VAL A 127 -7.40 2.14 7.61
C VAL A 127 -8.34 1.38 6.67
N ASP A 128 -9.21 2.08 5.95
CA ASP A 128 -10.12 1.49 4.97
C ASP A 128 -9.35 0.66 3.94
N ARG A 129 -8.17 1.15 3.51
CA ARG A 129 -7.30 0.44 2.55
C ARG A 129 -6.59 -0.76 3.16
N ALA A 130 -6.20 -0.67 4.43
CA ALA A 130 -5.58 -1.79 5.15
C ALA A 130 -6.57 -2.92 5.45
N CYS A 131 -7.88 -2.65 5.34
CA CYS A 131 -8.96 -3.62 5.58
C CYS A 131 -9.57 -4.21 4.29
N GLU A 132 -9.06 -3.84 3.11
CA GLU A 132 -9.43 -4.49 1.83
C GLU A 132 -8.81 -5.87 1.70
#